data_AF-A0A7R6V6V4-F1
#
_entry.id   AF-A0A7R6V6V4-F1
#
_cell.length_a   1.000
_cell.length_b   1.000
_cell.length_c   1.000
_cell.angle_alpha   90.00
_cell.angle_beta   90.00
_cell.angle_gamma   90.00
#
_symmetry.space_group_name_H-M   'P 1'
#
loop_
_entity.id
_entity.type
_entity.pdbx_description
1 polymer ?
#
loop_
_entity_poly.entity_id
_entity_poly.type
_entity_poly.pdbx_seq_one_letter_code
_entity_poly.pdbx_strand_id
1 'polypeptide(L)' 'MSDITQKYKKCMDELLKDLEAEFMQIIANPKLDKKQKNLKTKPLVTKKQILINTLEALELVDRSSHEE' A
#
# COMPACT_ATOMS: atom_id res chain seq x y z
N MET A 1 6.85 15.91 -11.41
CA MET A 1 6.35 15.49 -10.09
C MET A 1 6.86 16.46 -9.05
N SER A 2 5.98 17.11 -8.30
CA SER A 2 6.40 18.02 -7.23
C SER A 2 7.20 17.30 -6.14
N ASP A 3 8.05 18.04 -5.44
CA ASP A 3 8.86 17.52 -4.31
C ASP A 3 8.00 16.89 -3.21
N ILE A 4 6.78 17.41 -3.04
CA ILE A 4 5.79 16.90 -2.09
C ILE A 4 5.29 15.52 -2.54
N THR A 5 4.88 15.37 -3.80
CA THR A 5 4.44 14.07 -4.36
C THR A 5 5.54 13.02 -4.25
N GLN A 6 6.79 13.41 -4.53
CA GLN A 6 7.94 12.50 -4.41
C GLN A 6 8.21 12.07 -2.96
N LYS A 7 8.02 12.96 -1.99
CA LYS A 7 8.12 12.63 -0.56
C LYS A 7 7.02 11.65 -0.12
N TYR A 8 5.78 11.88 -0.54
CA TYR A 8 4.67 10.99 -0.23
C TYR A 8 4.83 9.61 -0.87
N LYS A 9 5.35 9.55 -2.10
CA LYS A 9 5.67 8.29 -2.76
C LYS A 9 6.65 7.44 -1.94
N LYS A 10 7.76 8.04 -1.48
CA LYS A 10 8.73 7.32 -0.62
C LYS A 10 8.09 6.78 0.67
N CYS A 11 7.27 7.61 1.33
CA CYS A 11 6.55 7.20 2.53
C CYS A 11 5.59 6.03 2.24
N MET A 12 4.88 6.06 1.11
CA MET A 12 4.00 4.97 0.70
C MET A 12 4.74 3.69 0.36
N ASP A 13 5.89 3.80 -0.31
CA ASP A 13 6.74 2.63 -0.61
C ASP A 13 7.22 1.94 0.68
N GLU A 14 7.56 2.71 1.71
CA GLU A 14 7.89 2.19 3.05
C GLU A 14 6.69 1.48 3.69
N LEU A 15 5.50 2.11 3.66
CA LEU A 15 4.27 1.50 4.20
C LEU A 15 3.85 0.22 3.46
N LEU A 16 4.04 0.19 2.14
CA LEU A 16 3.77 -0.99 1.32
C LEU A 16 4.74 -2.13 1.66
N LYS A 17 6.01 -1.81 1.90
CA LYS A 17 7.02 -2.79 2.33
C LYS A 17 6.67 -3.40 3.69
N ASP A 18 6.19 -2.57 4.64
CA ASP A 18 5.75 -3.05 5.94
C ASP A 18 4.51 -3.95 5.84
N LEU A 19 3.55 -3.58 4.98
CA LEU A 19 2.39 -4.41 4.66
C LEU A 19 2.77 -5.76 4.05
N GLU A 20 3.76 -5.78 3.16
CA GLU A 20 4.28 -7.01 2.55
C GLU A 20 4.99 -7.89 3.57
N ALA A 21 5.76 -7.29 4.48
CA ALA A 21 6.38 -8.02 5.59
C ALA A 21 5.33 -8.66 6.51
N GLU A 22 4.28 -7.92 6.89
CA GLU A 22 3.16 -8.44 7.70
C GLU A 22 2.43 -9.59 6.97
N PHE A 23 2.16 -9.42 5.68
CA PHE A 23 1.54 -10.45 4.85
C PHE A 23 2.38 -11.73 4.82
N MET A 24 3.69 -11.60 4.59
CA MET A 24 4.61 -12.75 4.57
C MET A 24 4.65 -13.46 5.91
N GLN A 25 4.64 -12.75 7.04
CA GLN A 25 4.58 -13.35 8.36
C GLN A 25 3.30 -14.19 8.56
N ILE A 26 2.15 -13.72 8.06
CA ILE A 26 0.89 -14.48 8.14
C ILE A 26 0.94 -15.73 7.26
N ILE A 27 1.43 -15.60 6.02
CA ILE A 27 1.48 -16.73 5.07
C ILE A 27 2.50 -17.79 5.51
N ALA A 28 3.65 -17.37 6.03
CA ALA A 28 4.69 -18.27 6.51
C ALA A 28 4.33 -18.96 7.83
N ASN A 29 3.33 -18.47 8.58
CA ASN A 29 2.96 -19.05 9.87
C ASN A 29 2.39 -20.47 9.70
N PRO A 30 3.05 -21.52 10.23
CA PRO A 30 2.59 -22.90 10.10
C PRO A 30 1.41 -23.23 11.02
N LYS A 31 1.14 -22.41 12.05
CA LYS A 31 0.03 -22.60 12.99
C LYS A 31 -1.31 -22.10 12.45
N LEU A 32 -1.31 -21.40 11.30
CA LEU A 32 -2.52 -20.88 10.68
C LEU A 32 -2.96 -21.77 9.53
N ASP A 33 -4.23 -22.18 9.56
CA ASP A 33 -4.84 -22.84 8.41
C ASP A 33 -5.13 -21.83 7.27
N LYS A 34 -5.51 -22.36 6.09
CA LYS A 34 -5.82 -21.53 4.91
C LYS A 34 -6.93 -20.51 5.18
N LYS A 35 -7.96 -20.87 5.93
CA LYS A 35 -9.10 -19.99 6.24
C LYS A 35 -8.66 -18.85 7.15
N GLN A 36 -7.86 -19.13 8.16
CA GLN A 36 -7.29 -18.15 9.09
C GLN A 36 -6.31 -17.22 8.39
N LYS A 37 -5.44 -17.74 7.52
CA LYS A 37 -4.55 -16.92 6.67
C LYS A 37 -5.37 -15.96 5.83
N ASN A 38 -6.37 -16.46 5.10
CA ASN A 38 -7.24 -15.61 4.27
C ASN A 38 -7.98 -14.54 5.08
N LEU A 39 -8.47 -14.89 6.27
CA LEU A 39 -9.17 -13.92 7.13
C LEU A 39 -8.22 -12.81 7.59
N LYS A 40 -6.99 -13.16 7.96
CA LYS A 40 -5.98 -12.22 8.44
C LYS A 40 -5.36 -11.36 7.34
N THR A 41 -5.24 -11.88 6.12
CA THR A 41 -4.67 -11.12 4.99
C THR A 41 -5.67 -10.17 4.32
N LYS A 42 -6.99 -10.43 4.42
CA LYS A 42 -8.04 -9.58 3.83
C LYS A 42 -7.88 -8.08 4.17
N PRO A 43 -7.72 -7.69 5.45
CA PRO A 43 -7.50 -6.27 5.79
C PRO A 43 -6.24 -5.69 5.16
N LEU A 44 -5.16 -6.48 4.98
CA LEU A 44 -3.91 -6.01 4.38
C LEU A 44 -4.07 -5.69 2.90
N VAL A 45 -4.86 -6.49 2.18
CA VAL A 45 -5.21 -6.22 0.78
C VAL A 45 -5.96 -4.89 0.67
N THR A 46 -6.95 -4.66 1.54
CA THR A 46 -7.68 -3.38 1.57
C THR A 46 -6.76 -2.20 1.89
N LYS A 47 -5.88 -2.33 2.89
CA LYS A 47 -4.89 -1.29 3.22
C LYS A 47 -3.97 -0.96 2.03
N LYS A 48 -3.45 -1.99 1.34
CA LYS A 48 -2.62 -1.81 0.13
C LYS A 48 -3.37 -1.03 -0.94
N GLN A 49 -4.63 -1.38 -1.22
CA GLN A 49 -5.42 -0.68 -2.22
C GLN A 49 -5.66 0.78 -1.87
N ILE A 50 -5.92 1.10 -0.59
CA ILE A 50 -6.08 2.48 -0.13
C ILE A 50 -4.81 3.30 -0.39
N LEU A 51 -3.63 2.74 -0.10
CA LEU A 51 -2.36 3.42 -0.34
C LEU A 51 -2.14 3.69 -1.83
N ILE A 52 -2.37 2.68 -2.69
CA ILE A 52 -2.21 2.81 -4.15
C ILE A 52 -3.17 3.87 -4.70
N ASN A 53 -4.46 3.79 -4.36
CA ASN A 53 -5.46 4.76 -4.82
C ASN A 53 -5.10 6.19 -4.38
N THR A 54 -4.53 6.33 -3.18
CA THR A 54 -4.12 7.63 -2.65
C THR A 54 -2.92 8.18 -3.43
N LEU A 55 -1.93 7.34 -3.77
CA LEU A 55 -0.80 7.75 -4.61
C LEU A 55 -1.27 8.21 -5.98
N GLU A 56 -2.13 7.41 -6.61
CA GLU A 56 -2.70 7.71 -7.93
C GLU A 56 -3.47 9.03 -7.93
N ALA A 57 -4.24 9.30 -6.86
CA ALA A 57 -4.95 10.57 -6.71
C ALA A 57 -3.99 11.76 -6.56
N LEU A 58 -2.91 11.60 -5.78
CA LEU A 58 -1.89 12.64 -5.63
C LEU A 58 -1.15 12.92 -6.95
N GLU A 59 -0.77 11.87 -7.67
CA GLU A 59 -0.13 12.00 -8.97
C GLU A 59 -1.06 12.64 -10.01
N LEU A 60 -2.36 12.35 -9.96
CA LEU A 60 -3.35 12.98 -10.83
C LEU A 60 -3.43 14.49 -10.57
N VAL A 61 -3.58 14.90 -9.30
CA VAL A 61 -3.61 16.32 -8.92
C VAL A 61 -2.34 17.04 -9.35
N ASP A 62 -1.18 16.42 -9.14
CA ASP A 62 0.11 16.98 -9.53
C ASP A 62 0.20 17.19 -11.05
N ARG A 63 -0.25 16.21 -11.86
CA ARG A 63 -0.31 16.36 -13.32
C ARG A 63 -1.26 17.48 -13.75
N SER A 64 -2.48 17.52 -13.21
CA SER A 64 -3.46 18.56 -13.55
C SER A 64 -2.95 19.97 -13.22
N SER A 65 -2.21 20.13 -12.12
CA SER A 65 -1.60 21.43 -11.75
C SER A 65 -0.46 21.89 -12.67
N HIS A 66 0.09 21.01 -13.52
CA HIS A 66 1.13 21.35 -14.50
C HIS A 66 0.58 21.46 -15.93
N GLU A 67 -0.68 21.06 -16.15
CA GLU A 67 -1.40 21.18 -17.42
C GLU A 67 -2.24 22.48 -17.51
N GLU A 68 -2.43 23.19 -16.38
CA GLU A 68 -2.94 24.58 -16.29
C GLU A 68 -1.79 25.59 -16.18
#